data_AF-A0A9E4C6T5-F1
#
_entry.id   AF-A0A9E4C6T5-F1
#
_cell.length_a   1.000
_cell.length_b   1.000
_cell.length_c   1.000
_cell.angle_alpha   90.00
_cell.angle_beta   90.00
_cell.angle_gamma   90.00
#
_symmetry.space_group_name_H-M   'P 1'
#
loop_
_entity.id
_entity.type
_entity.pdbx_description
1 polymer ?
#
loop_
_entity_poly.entity_id
_entity_poly.type
_entity_poly.pdbx_seq_one_letter_code
_entity_poly.pdbx_strand_id
1 'polypeptide(L)'
;MRTKADDLLEGAIDVHAHIFPQVFVEEPGRVLDHEWAELARDVGMRGFVMKSHLWPTIAQARILNEVYPGVTAFGAITLNANVGGLSPFAAESAARLGVKVIWMPTYSAANDIAVGAYSKRIAEAYQQPPPAQGLTVLDGNGVVCPEADAILEIARDADVAVAT
;
A
#
# COMPACT_ATOMS: atom_id res chain seq x y z
N MET A 1 2.65 31.91 -7.60
CA MET A 1 3.55 32.35 -6.50
C MET A 1 3.71 31.15 -5.60
N ARG A 2 4.94 30.69 -5.30
CA ARG A 2 5.15 29.59 -4.34
C ARG A 2 4.68 30.01 -2.95
N THR A 3 4.06 29.09 -2.24
CA THR A 3 3.57 29.22 -0.88
C THR A 3 4.50 28.48 0.08
N LYS A 4 4.35 28.72 1.39
CA LYS A 4 5.05 27.92 2.41
C LYS A 4 4.75 26.42 2.31
N ALA A 5 3.59 26.03 1.79
CA ALA A 5 3.25 24.63 1.57
C ALA A 5 4.11 24.03 0.46
N ASP A 6 4.34 24.77 -0.63
CA ASP A 6 5.19 24.33 -1.74
C ASP A 6 6.64 24.15 -1.28
N ASP A 7 7.15 25.04 -0.42
CA ASP A 7 8.51 24.93 0.13
C ASP A 7 8.71 23.69 1.01
N LEU A 8 7.65 23.20 1.66
CA LEU A 8 7.69 21.98 2.48
C LEU A 8 7.71 20.70 1.64
N LEU A 9 7.29 20.76 0.37
CA LEU A 9 7.27 19.60 -0.53
C LEU A 9 8.64 19.36 -1.17
N GLU A 10 9.50 20.37 -1.24
CA GLU A 10 10.85 20.24 -1.81
C GLU A 10 11.66 19.18 -1.05
N GLY A 11 12.05 18.10 -1.75
CA GLY A 11 12.75 16.96 -1.19
C GLY A 11 11.90 15.99 -0.35
N ALA A 12 10.60 16.27 -0.17
CA ALA A 12 9.70 15.43 0.61
C ALA A 12 9.37 14.09 -0.08
N ILE A 13 8.93 13.12 0.72
CA ILE A 13 8.37 11.86 0.23
C ILE A 13 6.97 11.70 0.82
N ASP A 14 5.95 11.53 -0.04
CA ASP A 14 4.63 11.11 0.42
C ASP A 14 4.65 9.59 0.66
N VAL A 15 4.52 9.18 1.91
CA VAL A 15 4.61 7.77 2.29
C VAL A 15 3.30 6.99 2.09
N HIS A 16 2.23 7.65 1.63
CA HIS A 16 0.92 7.02 1.45
C HIS A 16 0.14 7.71 0.32
N ALA A 17 0.60 7.49 -0.92
CA ALA A 17 -0.12 7.91 -2.12
C ALA A 17 -1.05 6.79 -2.61
N HIS A 18 -2.37 7.03 -2.57
CA HIS A 18 -3.33 6.13 -3.20
C HIS A 18 -3.26 6.26 -4.72
N ILE A 19 -2.95 5.16 -5.39
CA ILE A 19 -2.75 5.08 -6.84
C ILE A 19 -4.02 4.67 -7.59
N PHE A 20 -3.99 4.61 -8.92
CA PHE A 20 -5.09 4.21 -9.78
C PHE A 20 -4.65 3.12 -10.79
N PRO A 21 -5.43 2.04 -10.99
CA PRO A 21 -6.72 1.75 -10.38
C PRO A 21 -6.59 1.24 -8.94
N GLN A 22 -7.66 1.48 -8.15
CA GLN A 22 -7.83 0.87 -6.82
C GLN A 22 -8.88 -0.21 -6.89
N VAL A 23 -10.16 0.18 -6.74
CA VAL A 23 -11.30 -0.76 -6.66
C VAL A 23 -11.87 -1.02 -8.05
N PHE A 24 -12.10 0.04 -8.82
CA PHE A 24 -12.64 0.00 -10.18
C PHE A 24 -11.85 0.92 -11.10
N VAL A 25 -11.83 0.60 -12.39
CA VAL A 25 -11.21 1.46 -13.42
C VAL A 25 -12.12 2.65 -13.73
N GLU A 26 -13.44 2.47 -13.57
CA GLU A 26 -14.47 3.48 -13.81
C GLU A 26 -14.56 4.53 -12.69
N GLU A 27 -13.89 4.31 -11.57
CA GLU A 27 -13.85 5.22 -10.43
C GLU A 27 -12.43 5.73 -10.20
N PRO A 28 -11.96 6.70 -11.01
CA PRO A 28 -10.64 7.29 -10.79
C PRO A 28 -10.59 8.02 -9.45
N GLY A 29 -9.42 7.93 -8.80
CA GLY A 29 -9.12 8.70 -7.60
C GLY A 29 -8.94 10.19 -7.90
N ARG A 30 -8.25 10.91 -7.01
CA ARG A 30 -7.95 12.33 -7.23
C ARG A 30 -7.06 12.56 -8.45
N VAL A 31 -6.14 11.63 -8.70
CA VAL A 31 -5.16 11.67 -9.77
C VAL A 31 -4.84 10.25 -10.24
N LEU A 32 -4.35 10.13 -11.46
CA LEU A 32 -3.84 8.90 -12.07
C LEU A 32 -2.38 8.64 -11.66
N ASP A 33 -1.89 7.43 -11.89
CA ASP A 33 -0.52 7.01 -11.55
C ASP A 33 0.56 7.93 -12.12
N HIS A 34 0.40 8.31 -13.38
CA HIS A 34 1.37 9.17 -14.06
C HIS A 34 1.27 10.62 -13.62
N GLU A 35 0.06 11.10 -13.30
CA GLU A 35 -0.17 12.43 -12.75
C GLU A 35 0.47 12.59 -11.37
N TRP A 36 0.49 11.53 -10.55
CA TRP A 36 1.26 11.52 -9.29
C TRP A 36 2.75 11.83 -9.53
N ALA A 37 3.35 11.17 -10.52
CA ALA A 37 4.76 11.38 -10.85
C ALA A 37 5.03 12.79 -11.37
N GLU A 38 4.17 13.30 -12.25
CA GLU A 38 4.27 14.67 -12.78
C GLU A 38 4.14 15.71 -11.67
N LEU A 39 3.08 15.63 -10.85
CA LEU A 39 2.82 16.57 -9.77
C LEU A 39 3.94 16.56 -8.73
N ALA A 40 4.37 15.38 -8.30
CA ALA A 40 5.44 15.25 -7.31
C ALA A 40 6.77 15.83 -7.83
N ARG A 41 7.12 15.54 -9.09
CA ARG A 41 8.32 16.13 -9.73
C ARG A 41 8.22 17.65 -9.82
N ASP A 42 7.10 18.16 -10.31
CA ASP A 42 6.94 19.59 -10.64
C ASP A 42 6.94 20.48 -9.39
N VAL A 43 6.58 19.93 -8.23
CA VAL A 43 6.66 20.61 -6.92
C VAL A 43 7.95 20.30 -6.14
N GLY A 44 8.91 19.57 -6.75
CA GLY A 44 10.23 19.31 -6.17
C GLY A 44 10.28 18.17 -5.15
N MET A 45 9.26 17.32 -5.07
CA MET A 45 9.28 16.16 -4.18
C MET A 45 10.32 15.13 -4.64
N ARG A 46 10.89 14.42 -3.68
CA ARG A 46 11.84 13.34 -3.94
C ARG A 46 11.13 12.06 -4.38
N GLY A 47 9.89 11.82 -3.94
CA GLY A 47 9.17 10.62 -4.31
C GLY A 47 7.85 10.41 -3.60
N PHE A 48 7.25 9.25 -3.82
CA PHE A 48 6.00 8.83 -3.19
C PHE A 48 5.89 7.31 -3.13
N VAL A 49 5.20 6.78 -2.11
CA VAL A 49 4.91 5.35 -1.96
C VAL A 49 3.54 5.04 -2.53
N MET A 50 3.53 4.18 -3.54
CA MET A 50 2.33 3.74 -4.24
C MET A 50 1.58 2.70 -3.43
N LYS A 51 0.45 3.08 -2.81
CA LYS A 51 -0.40 2.16 -2.07
C LYS A 51 -1.64 1.78 -2.86
N SER A 52 -1.89 0.48 -2.97
CA SER A 52 -3.20 -0.06 -3.33
C SER A 52 -3.70 -1.01 -2.25
N HIS A 53 -5.01 -0.97 -1.99
CA HIS A 53 -5.65 -1.93 -1.09
C HIS A 53 -5.73 -3.33 -1.70
N LEU A 54 -5.75 -3.44 -3.03
CA LEU A 54 -6.01 -4.70 -3.71
C LEU A 54 -4.75 -5.27 -4.34
N TRP A 55 -4.03 -4.52 -5.17
CA TRP A 55 -2.96 -5.11 -5.97
C TRP A 55 -1.58 -4.57 -5.60
N PRO A 56 -0.52 -5.41 -5.57
CA PRO A 56 0.83 -4.92 -5.36
C PRO A 56 1.25 -3.93 -6.45
N THR A 57 1.94 -2.86 -6.07
CA THR A 57 2.25 -1.72 -6.96
C THR A 57 3.68 -1.74 -7.51
N ILE A 58 4.44 -2.82 -7.28
CA ILE A 58 5.86 -2.93 -7.65
C ILE A 58 6.08 -2.70 -9.15
N ALA A 59 5.27 -3.35 -9.99
CA ALA A 59 5.40 -3.24 -11.44
C ALA A 59 5.08 -1.82 -11.94
N GLN A 60 4.03 -1.19 -11.38
CA GLN A 60 3.66 0.18 -11.71
C GLN A 60 4.77 1.16 -11.30
N ALA A 61 5.30 1.03 -10.07
CA ALA A 61 6.40 1.86 -9.59
C ALA A 61 7.65 1.73 -10.47
N ARG A 62 8.00 0.50 -10.89
CA ARG A 62 9.12 0.28 -11.81
C ARG A 62 8.91 1.03 -13.14
N ILE A 63 7.73 0.92 -13.75
CA ILE A 63 7.41 1.60 -15.02
C ILE A 63 7.45 3.11 -14.85
N LEU A 64 6.86 3.66 -13.78
CA LEU A 64 6.89 5.11 -13.54
C LEU A 64 8.32 5.63 -13.36
N ASN A 65 9.19 4.90 -12.67
CA ASN A 65 10.59 5.31 -12.52
C ASN A 65 11.36 5.31 -13.86
N GLU A 66 10.98 4.48 -14.82
CA GLU A 66 11.57 4.47 -16.17
C GLU A 66 11.08 5.66 -17.01
N VAL A 67 9.80 6.02 -16.89
CA VAL A 67 9.16 7.05 -17.73
C VAL A 67 9.29 8.46 -17.15
N TYR A 68 9.38 8.60 -15.84
CA TYR A 68 9.36 9.89 -15.12
C TYR A 68 10.64 10.11 -14.31
N PRO A 69 11.77 10.46 -14.96
CA PRO A 69 13.01 10.78 -14.24
C PRO A 69 12.83 12.06 -13.39
N GLY A 70 13.58 12.13 -12.29
CA GLY A 70 13.56 13.28 -11.37
C GLY A 70 12.63 13.12 -10.16
N VAL A 71 11.84 12.04 -10.11
CA VAL A 71 11.04 11.64 -8.95
C VAL A 71 11.14 10.12 -8.78
N THR A 72 11.01 9.62 -7.56
CA THR A 72 11.00 8.16 -7.30
C THR A 72 9.63 7.68 -6.85
N ALA A 73 9.03 6.77 -7.62
CA ALA A 73 7.87 6.00 -7.20
C ALA A 73 8.34 4.74 -6.46
N PHE A 74 7.85 4.54 -5.24
CA PHE A 74 8.17 3.35 -4.43
C PHE A 74 6.99 2.38 -4.41
N GLY A 75 7.24 1.12 -4.78
CA GLY A 75 6.23 0.07 -4.75
C GLY A 75 5.92 -0.41 -3.33
N ALA A 76 4.72 -0.93 -3.13
CA ALA A 76 4.25 -1.51 -1.88
C ALA A 76 3.30 -2.70 -2.11
N ILE A 77 3.04 -3.45 -1.05
CA ILE A 77 2.02 -4.49 -1.00
C ILE A 77 1.15 -4.31 0.25
N THR A 78 -0.16 -4.52 0.12
CA THR A 78 -1.07 -4.59 1.27
C THR A 78 -1.52 -6.03 1.45
N LEU A 79 -1.25 -6.62 2.62
CA LEU A 79 -1.46 -8.03 2.95
C LEU A 79 -2.94 -8.35 3.25
N ASN A 80 -3.84 -7.91 2.37
CA ASN A 80 -5.25 -8.26 2.44
C ASN A 80 -5.52 -9.68 1.94
N ALA A 81 -6.73 -10.18 2.20
CA ALA A 81 -7.14 -11.54 1.86
C ALA A 81 -6.95 -11.90 0.37
N ASN A 82 -7.08 -10.95 -0.55
CA ASN A 82 -6.94 -11.23 -1.98
C ASN A 82 -5.50 -11.52 -2.44
N VAL A 83 -4.50 -11.13 -1.65
CA VAL A 83 -3.08 -11.47 -1.88
C VAL A 83 -2.57 -12.56 -0.93
N GLY A 84 -3.47 -13.23 -0.20
CA GLY A 84 -3.16 -14.32 0.73
C GLY A 84 -3.18 -13.93 2.21
N GLY A 85 -3.57 -12.71 2.56
CA GLY A 85 -3.64 -12.24 3.95
C GLY A 85 -2.26 -12.05 4.58
N LEU A 86 -2.14 -12.33 5.89
CA LEU A 86 -0.88 -12.36 6.63
C LEU A 86 0.01 -13.52 6.14
N SER A 87 0.49 -13.43 4.91
CA SER A 87 1.30 -14.44 4.25
C SER A 87 2.77 -14.00 4.26
N PRO A 88 3.65 -14.69 5.02
CA PRO A 88 5.09 -14.43 4.97
C PRO A 88 5.67 -14.64 3.57
N PHE A 89 5.13 -15.60 2.81
CA PHE A 89 5.57 -15.85 1.43
C PHE A 89 5.27 -14.66 0.50
N ALA A 90 4.08 -14.05 0.64
CA ALA A 90 3.73 -12.86 -0.14
C ALA A 90 4.62 -11.67 0.25
N ALA A 91 4.88 -11.48 1.54
CA ALA A 91 5.77 -10.45 2.05
C ALA A 91 7.21 -10.61 1.55
N GLU A 92 7.79 -11.82 1.67
CA GLU A 92 9.15 -12.12 1.19
C GLU A 92 9.27 -11.92 -0.32
N SER A 93 8.29 -12.42 -1.08
CA SER A 93 8.26 -12.27 -2.54
C SER A 93 8.22 -10.79 -2.93
N ALA A 94 7.39 -9.99 -2.28
CA ALA A 94 7.31 -8.55 -2.52
C ALA A 94 8.61 -7.84 -2.15
N ALA A 95 9.21 -8.17 -1.00
CA ALA A 95 10.49 -7.62 -0.54
C ALA A 95 11.61 -7.91 -1.55
N ARG A 96 11.70 -9.15 -2.05
CA ARG A 96 12.67 -9.54 -3.10
C ARG A 96 12.45 -8.81 -4.42
N LEU A 97 11.21 -8.46 -4.74
CA LEU A 97 10.87 -7.65 -5.92
C LEU A 97 11.07 -6.14 -5.70
N GLY A 98 11.44 -5.72 -4.49
CA GLY A 98 11.86 -4.35 -4.20
C GLY A 98 10.76 -3.42 -3.70
N VAL A 99 9.69 -3.91 -3.06
CA VAL A 99 8.80 -3.01 -2.30
C VAL A 99 9.60 -2.26 -1.23
N LYS A 100 9.10 -1.07 -0.87
CA LYS A 100 9.61 -0.30 0.28
C LYS A 100 8.64 -0.22 1.45
N VAL A 101 7.39 -0.64 1.24
CA VAL A 101 6.40 -0.75 2.32
C VAL A 101 5.59 -2.04 2.19
N ILE A 102 5.45 -2.74 3.31
CA ILE A 102 4.48 -3.83 3.50
C ILE A 102 3.39 -3.29 4.43
N TRP A 103 2.16 -3.20 3.93
CA TRP A 103 1.01 -2.81 4.72
C TRP A 103 0.34 -4.04 5.30
N MET A 104 0.03 -4.01 6.59
CA MET A 104 -0.84 -4.97 7.25
C MET A 104 -2.27 -4.91 6.66
N PRO A 105 -3.12 -5.92 6.92
CA PRO A 105 -4.48 -5.95 6.39
C PRO A 105 -5.25 -4.65 6.66
N THR A 106 -6.07 -4.25 5.68
CA THR A 106 -6.96 -3.08 5.76
C THR A 106 -8.42 -3.53 5.69
N TYR A 107 -9.04 -3.63 4.51
CA TYR A 107 -10.44 -4.04 4.39
C TYR A 107 -10.71 -5.47 4.87
N SER A 108 -9.68 -6.34 4.90
CA SER A 108 -9.83 -7.69 5.43
C SER A 108 -9.38 -7.79 6.89
N ALA A 109 -9.08 -6.69 7.58
CA ALA A 109 -8.74 -6.70 9.00
C ALA A 109 -9.99 -6.86 9.87
N ALA A 110 -9.87 -7.61 10.97
CA ALA A 110 -10.97 -7.85 11.90
C ALA A 110 -11.56 -6.55 12.49
N ASN A 111 -10.72 -5.56 12.80
CA ASN A 111 -11.17 -4.28 13.32
C ASN A 111 -11.92 -3.44 12.26
N ASP A 112 -11.46 -3.44 11.01
CA ASP A 112 -12.11 -2.71 9.92
C ASP A 112 -13.50 -3.31 9.62
N ILE A 113 -13.58 -4.65 9.58
CA ILE A 113 -14.85 -5.39 9.42
C ILE A 113 -15.81 -5.12 10.58
N ALA A 114 -15.31 -5.13 11.81
CA ALA A 114 -16.15 -4.91 13.01
C ALA A 114 -16.82 -3.52 13.01
N VAL A 115 -16.12 -2.49 12.51
CA VAL A 115 -16.65 -1.12 12.44
C VAL A 115 -17.30 -0.80 11.09
N GLY A 116 -17.20 -1.69 10.10
CA GLY A 116 -17.74 -1.49 8.76
C GLY A 116 -17.13 -0.31 8.02
N ALA A 117 -15.79 -0.14 8.09
CA ALA A 117 -15.06 0.94 7.43
C ALA A 117 -14.82 0.64 5.94
N TYR A 118 -13.59 0.39 5.51
CA TYR A 118 -13.30 0.18 4.07
C TYR A 118 -13.82 -1.17 3.57
N SER A 119 -13.89 -2.18 4.45
CA SER A 119 -14.55 -3.49 4.25
C SER A 119 -15.96 -3.39 3.73
N LYS A 120 -16.76 -2.44 4.23
CA LYS A 120 -18.13 -2.23 3.77
C LYS A 120 -18.16 -1.86 2.28
N ARG A 121 -17.31 -0.91 1.88
CA ARG A 121 -17.18 -0.51 0.47
C ARG A 121 -16.76 -1.70 -0.39
N ILE A 122 -15.81 -2.51 0.05
CA ILE A 122 -15.37 -3.70 -0.68
C ILE A 122 -16.51 -4.73 -0.77
N ALA A 123 -17.25 -4.97 0.30
CA ALA A 123 -18.39 -5.91 0.28
C ALA A 123 -19.53 -5.45 -0.67
N GLU A 124 -19.76 -4.14 -0.77
CA GLU A 124 -20.74 -3.57 -1.72
C GLU A 124 -20.23 -3.57 -3.17
N ALA A 125 -18.91 -3.49 -3.36
CA ALA A 125 -18.25 -3.42 -4.66
C ALA A 125 -18.12 -4.78 -5.36
N TYR A 126 -17.97 -5.87 -4.63
CA TYR A 126 -17.66 -7.19 -5.20
C TYR A 126 -18.76 -8.23 -4.93
N GLN A 127 -19.04 -9.05 -5.94
CA GLN A 127 -19.95 -10.20 -5.81
C GLN A 127 -19.36 -11.33 -4.95
N GLN A 128 -18.03 -11.45 -4.95
CA GLN A 128 -17.29 -12.39 -4.12
C GLN A 128 -16.75 -11.62 -2.91
N PRO A 129 -17.43 -11.68 -1.75
CA PRO A 129 -17.00 -10.92 -0.59
C PRO A 129 -15.66 -11.47 -0.08
N PRO A 130 -14.83 -10.62 0.55
CA PRO A 130 -13.65 -11.11 1.25
C PRO A 130 -14.05 -12.05 2.41
N PRO A 131 -13.11 -12.87 2.93
CA PRO A 131 -13.39 -13.78 4.03
C PRO A 131 -14.09 -13.08 5.20
N ALA A 132 -15.21 -13.66 5.65
CA ALA A 132 -16.03 -13.07 6.70
C ALA A 132 -15.29 -12.96 8.05
N GLN A 133 -14.38 -13.89 8.31
CA GLN A 133 -13.48 -13.80 9.45
C GLN A 133 -12.32 -12.86 9.08
N GLY A 134 -12.30 -11.69 9.72
CA GLY A 134 -11.23 -10.73 9.51
C GLY A 134 -9.88 -11.22 10.02
N LEU A 135 -8.82 -10.76 9.36
CA LEU A 135 -7.44 -11.01 9.72
C LEU A 135 -7.06 -10.22 10.96
N THR A 136 -6.28 -10.85 11.83
CA THR A 136 -5.75 -10.25 13.05
C THR A 136 -4.27 -10.62 13.15
N VAL A 137 -3.45 -9.67 13.59
CA VAL A 137 -2.04 -9.92 13.91
C VAL A 137 -1.86 -10.58 15.28
N LEU A 138 -2.97 -10.76 16.02
CA LEU A 138 -2.99 -11.38 17.35
C LEU A 138 -3.70 -12.73 17.30
N ASP A 139 -3.19 -13.70 18.05
CA ASP A 139 -3.81 -14.98 18.31
C ASP A 139 -4.97 -14.88 19.34
N GLY A 140 -5.59 -16.02 19.66
CA GLY A 140 -6.70 -16.08 20.63
C GLY A 140 -6.35 -15.70 22.07
N ASN A 141 -5.06 -15.58 22.40
CA ASN A 141 -4.56 -15.15 23.71
C ASN A 141 -4.11 -13.67 23.71
N GLY A 142 -4.22 -12.97 22.57
CA GLY A 142 -3.74 -11.59 22.41
C GLY A 142 -2.24 -11.47 22.18
N VAL A 143 -1.55 -12.57 21.80
CA VAL A 143 -0.13 -12.59 21.46
C VAL A 143 0.03 -12.43 19.95
N VAL A 144 1.10 -11.76 19.50
CA VAL A 144 1.37 -11.62 18.06
C VAL A 144 1.47 -13.01 17.41
N CYS A 145 0.79 -13.21 16.27
CA CYS A 145 0.80 -14.50 15.59
C CYS A 145 2.14 -14.74 14.86
N PRO A 146 2.55 -16.02 14.70
CA PRO A 146 3.82 -16.35 14.06
C PRO A 146 3.97 -15.78 12.65
N GLU A 147 2.87 -15.64 11.90
CA GLU A 147 2.88 -15.05 10.57
C GLU A 147 3.24 -13.56 10.61
N ALA A 148 2.68 -12.81 11.56
CA ALA A 148 2.99 -11.39 11.72
C ALA A 148 4.45 -11.18 12.16
N ASP A 149 4.95 -12.01 13.09
CA ASP A 149 6.36 -11.99 13.49
C ASP A 149 7.29 -12.27 12.29
N ALA A 150 7.00 -13.30 11.49
CA ALA A 150 7.78 -13.61 10.30
C ALA A 150 7.78 -12.46 9.27
N ILE A 151 6.63 -11.77 9.09
CA ILE A 151 6.54 -10.59 8.22
C ILE A 151 7.42 -9.45 8.74
N LEU A 152 7.44 -9.22 10.06
CA LEU A 152 8.29 -8.19 10.69
C LEU A 152 9.79 -8.54 10.54
N GLU A 153 10.16 -9.80 10.66
CA GLU A 153 11.53 -10.27 10.43
C GLU A 153 11.96 -10.09 8.97
N ILE A 154 11.11 -10.48 8.02
CA ILE A 154 11.33 -10.25 6.58
C ILE A 154 11.53 -8.76 6.31
N ALA A 155 10.67 -7.91 6.86
CA ALA A 155 10.74 -6.47 6.66
C ALA A 155 12.03 -5.87 7.24
N ARG A 156 12.42 -6.30 8.45
CA ARG A 156 13.70 -5.94 9.08
C ARG A 156 14.88 -6.33 8.19
N ASP A 157 14.93 -7.58 7.73
CA ASP A 157 16.08 -8.12 7.00
C ASP A 157 16.19 -7.54 5.59
N ALA A 158 15.07 -7.09 5.00
CA ALA A 158 15.01 -6.49 3.68
C ALA A 158 15.09 -4.94 3.67
N ASP A 159 15.19 -4.29 4.84
CA ASP A 159 15.12 -2.82 4.98
C ASP A 159 13.84 -2.24 4.33
N VAL A 160 12.69 -2.81 4.74
CA VAL A 160 11.35 -2.46 4.28
C VAL A 160 10.52 -1.98 5.47
N ALA A 161 9.78 -0.89 5.28
CA ALA A 161 8.90 -0.39 6.33
C ALA A 161 7.62 -1.24 6.43
N VAL A 162 7.08 -1.35 7.66
CA VAL A 162 5.76 -1.95 7.91
C VAL A 162 4.80 -0.86 8.38
N ALA A 163 3.58 -0.86 7.84
CA ALA A 163 2.55 0.11 8.16
C ALA A 163 1.15 -0.53 8.22
N THR A 164 0.15 0.22 8.72
CA THR A 164 -1.25 -0.21 8.88
C THR A 164 -2.19 0.81 8.26
#